data_AF-A0A7V6TTI6-F1
#
_entry.id   AF-A0A7V6TTI6-F1
#
_cell.length_a   1.000
_cell.length_b   1.000
_cell.length_c   1.000
_cell.angle_alpha   90.00
_cell.angle_beta   90.00
_cell.angle_gamma   90.00
#
_symmetry.space_group_name_H-M   'P 1'
#
loop_
_entity.id
_entity.type
_entity.pdbx_description
1 polymer ?
#
loop_
_entity_poly.entity_id
_entity_poly.type
_entity_poly.pdbx_seq_one_letter_code
_entity_poly.pdbx_strand_id
1 'polypeptide(L)'
;MITALYFIGAIIFIISVTAGIFSGSIMVFLTSVVSGVSSAVVLFALAKILENQENILYRLESQEELQRRVQRQEKKVCSKCNNTYEGDYNSCPRCGNRE
;
A
#
# COMPACT_ATOMS: atom_id res chain seq x y z
N MET A 1 -11.95 -4.12 2.09
CA MET A 1 -12.36 -2.74 2.45
C MET A 1 -12.41 -1.83 1.22
N ILE A 2 -11.38 -1.83 0.36
CA ILE A 2 -11.36 -1.06 -0.89
C ILE A 2 -12.55 -1.39 -1.81
N THR A 3 -12.85 -2.68 -1.99
CA THR A 3 -14.03 -3.13 -2.77
C THR A 3 -15.34 -2.58 -2.23
N ALA A 4 -15.51 -2.52 -0.90
CA ALA A 4 -16.69 -1.97 -0.27
C ALA A 4 -16.86 -0.46 -0.55
N LEU A 5 -15.77 0.31 -0.61
CA LEU A 5 -15.83 1.74 -0.98
C LEU A 5 -16.35 1.93 -2.41
N TYR A 6 -15.92 1.09 -3.36
CA TYR A 6 -16.44 1.13 -4.72
C TYR A 6 -17.94 0.78 -4.77
N PHE A 7 -18.37 -0.28 -4.07
CA PHE A 7 -19.79 -0.64 -4.01
C PHE A 7 -20.65 0.45 -3.36
N ILE A 8 -20.21 1.00 -2.22
CA ILE A 8 -20.93 2.08 -1.52
C ILE A 8 -21.02 3.32 -2.41
N GLY A 9 -19.92 3.72 -3.06
CA GLY A 9 -19.94 4.87 -3.98
C GLY A 9 -20.90 4.68 -5.15
N ALA A 10 -20.94 3.48 -5.75
CA ALA A 10 -21.89 3.15 -6.81
C ALA A 10 -23.35 3.18 -6.33
N ILE A 11 -23.63 2.62 -5.15
CA ILE A 11 -24.97 2.61 -4.55
C ILE A 11 -25.45 4.05 -4.25
N ILE A 12 -24.59 4.89 -3.64
CA ILE A 12 -24.92 6.29 -3.35
C ILE A 12 -25.24 7.06 -4.62
N PHE A 13 -24.47 6.84 -5.69
CA PHE A 13 -24.74 7.46 -6.98
C PHE A 13 -26.10 7.05 -7.55
N ILE A 14 -26.44 5.75 -7.52
CA ILE A 14 -27.74 5.24 -7.97
C ILE A 14 -28.90 5.83 -7.15
N ILE A 15 -28.75 5.88 -5.81
CA ILE A 15 -29.76 6.46 -4.92
C ILE A 15 -29.96 7.96 -5.22
N SER A 16 -28.89 8.70 -5.45
CA SER A 16 -28.94 10.12 -5.80
C SER A 16 -29.70 10.38 -7.12
N VAL A 17 -29.44 9.57 -8.15
CA VAL A 17 -30.11 9.69 -9.45
C VAL A 17 -31.59 9.34 -9.31
N THR A 18 -31.92 8.21 -8.66
CA THR A 18 -33.31 7.78 -8.48
C THR A 18 -34.11 8.77 -7.64
N ALA A 19 -33.57 9.25 -6.52
CA ALA A 19 -34.22 10.26 -5.68
C ALA A 19 -34.51 11.57 -6.45
N GLY A 20 -33.57 11.99 -7.30
CA GLY A 20 -33.76 13.15 -8.17
C GLY A 20 -34.90 12.96 -9.18
N ILE A 21 -35.01 11.78 -9.79
CA ILE A 21 -36.09 11.46 -10.74
C ILE A 21 -37.45 11.45 -10.04
N PHE A 22 -37.55 10.79 -8.88
CA PHE A 22 -38.82 10.69 -8.13
C PHE A 22 -39.29 12.03 -7.56
N SER A 23 -38.40 13.00 -7.40
CA SER A 23 -38.77 14.34 -6.96
C SER A 23 -39.66 15.11 -7.94
N GLY A 24 -39.59 14.83 -9.25
CA GLY A 24 -40.34 15.56 -10.28
C GLY A 24 -39.90 17.03 -10.49
N SER A 25 -38.87 17.51 -9.77
CA SER A 25 -38.34 18.88 -9.89
C SER A 25 -36.94 18.87 -10.49
N ILE A 26 -36.75 19.64 -11.57
CA ILE A 26 -35.45 19.77 -12.26
C ILE A 26 -34.36 20.29 -11.31
N MET A 27 -34.70 21.21 -10.39
CA MET A 27 -33.74 21.80 -9.47
C MET A 27 -33.26 20.80 -8.41
N VAL A 28 -34.18 19.96 -7.92
CA VAL A 28 -33.86 18.89 -6.96
C VAL A 28 -33.05 17.79 -7.65
N PHE A 29 -33.39 17.44 -8.90
CA PHE A 29 -32.60 16.49 -9.69
C PHE A 29 -31.15 16.96 -9.88
N LEU A 30 -30.94 18.22 -10.26
CA LEU A 30 -29.58 18.75 -10.44
C LEU A 30 -28.78 18.74 -9.13
N THR A 31 -29.38 19.18 -8.03
CA THR A 31 -28.70 19.19 -6.72
C THR A 31 -28.46 17.78 -6.18
N SER A 32 -29.37 16.82 -6.42
CA SER A 32 -29.19 15.43 -6.02
C SER A 32 -28.07 14.77 -6.83
N VAL A 33 -28.03 14.97 -8.15
CA VAL A 33 -26.98 14.40 -9.01
C VAL A 33 -25.62 14.99 -8.67
N VAL A 34 -25.50 16.31 -8.50
CA VAL A 34 -24.22 16.95 -8.15
C VAL A 34 -23.70 16.43 -6.81
N SER A 35 -24.56 16.30 -5.80
CA SER A 35 -24.15 15.76 -4.50
C SER A 35 -23.76 14.28 -4.59
N GLY A 36 -24.54 13.46 -5.30
CA GLY A 36 -24.23 12.04 -5.50
C GLY A 36 -22.92 11.79 -6.25
N VAL A 37 -22.67 12.53 -7.34
CA VAL A 37 -21.40 12.49 -8.08
C VAL A 37 -20.25 12.92 -7.18
N SER A 38 -20.40 14.03 -6.47
CA SER A 38 -19.35 14.55 -5.59
C SER A 38 -18.97 13.51 -4.51
N SER A 39 -19.97 12.90 -3.86
CA SER A 39 -19.74 11.86 -2.87
C SER A 39 -19.12 10.59 -3.46
N ALA A 40 -19.57 10.14 -4.63
CA ALA A 40 -19.01 8.95 -5.30
C ALA A 40 -17.54 9.17 -5.70
N VAL A 41 -17.21 10.35 -6.23
CA VAL A 41 -15.84 10.73 -6.59
C VAL A 41 -14.93 10.68 -5.36
N VAL A 42 -15.36 11.22 -4.22
CA VAL A 42 -14.58 11.18 -2.98
C VAL A 42 -14.34 9.74 -2.53
N LEU A 43 -15.35 8.88 -2.56
CA LEU A 43 -15.21 7.47 -2.16
C LEU A 43 -14.28 6.69 -3.09
N PHE A 44 -14.36 6.92 -4.40
CA PHE A 44 -13.49 6.27 -5.38
C PHE A 44 -12.05 6.76 -5.27
N ALA A 45 -11.85 8.06 -5.05
CA ALA A 45 -10.53 8.64 -4.80
C ALA A 45 -9.91 8.03 -3.53
N LEU A 46 -10.68 7.90 -2.45
CA LEU A 46 -10.23 7.26 -1.22
C LEU A 46 -9.85 5.79 -1.45
N ALA A 47 -10.67 5.04 -2.19
CA ALA A 47 -10.38 3.66 -2.56
C ALA A 47 -9.05 3.53 -3.32
N LYS A 48 -8.79 4.44 -4.27
CA LYS A 48 -7.54 4.49 -5.03
C LYS A 48 -6.32 4.84 -4.17
N ILE A 49 -6.46 5.78 -3.25
CA ILE A 49 -5.39 6.14 -2.31
C ILE A 49 -5.03 4.92 -1.44
N LEU A 50 -6.03 4.22 -0.91
CA LEU A 50 -5.81 3.03 -0.08
C LEU A 50 -5.16 1.89 -0.87
N GLU A 51 -5.61 1.64 -2.10
CA GLU A 51 -5.00 0.64 -3.01
C GLU A 51 -3.52 0.96 -3.25
N ASN A 52 -3.19 2.23 -3.45
CA ASN A 52 -1.80 2.64 -3.64
C ASN A 52 -0.97 2.49 -2.36
N GLN A 53 -1.53 2.80 -1.19
CA GLN A 53 -0.84 2.60 0.10
C GLN A 53 -0.57 1.12 0.36
N GLU A 54 -1.52 0.23 0.09
CA GLU A 54 -1.36 -1.22 0.24
C GLU A 54 -0.23 -1.75 -0.67
N ASN A 55 -0.19 -1.30 -1.93
CA ASN A 55 0.88 -1.67 -2.86
C ASN A 55 2.26 -1.14 -2.43
N ILE A 56 2.33 0.10 -1.92
CA ILE A 56 3.58 0.65 -1.38
C ILE A 56 4.06 -0.18 -0.19
N LEU A 57 3.16 -0.51 0.74
CA LEU A 57 3.48 -1.31 1.92
C LEU A 57 4.02 -2.69 1.51
N TYR A 58 3.34 -3.37 0.59
CA TYR A 58 3.77 -4.66 0.06
C TYR A 58 5.16 -4.60 -0.57
N ARG A 59 5.44 -3.55 -1.36
CA ARG A 59 6.78 -3.35 -1.96
C ARG A 59 7.84 -3.14 -0.90
N LEU A 60 7.57 -2.33 0.13
CA LEU A 60 8.50 -2.09 1.23
C LEU A 60 8.81 -3.39 1.99
N GLU A 61 7.80 -4.19 2.29
CA GLU A 61 7.97 -5.50 2.95
C GLU A 61 8.83 -6.44 2.08
N SER A 62 8.56 -6.51 0.78
CA SER A 62 9.36 -7.32 -0.15
C SER A 62 10.82 -6.88 -0.24
N GLN A 63 11.08 -5.57 -0.18
CA GLN A 63 12.44 -5.02 -0.18
C GLN A 63 13.15 -5.30 1.14
N GLU A 64 12.46 -5.17 2.27
CA GLU A 64 13.02 -5.50 3.58
C GLU A 64 13.38 -6.98 3.66
N GLU A 65 12.53 -7.88 3.16
CA GLU A 65 12.84 -9.30 3.08
C GLU A 65 14.07 -9.58 2.22
N LEU A 66 14.18 -8.93 1.06
CA LEU A 66 15.33 -9.07 0.18
C LEU A 66 16.61 -8.59 0.86
N GLN A 67 16.56 -7.44 1.51
CA GLN A 67 17.68 -6.86 2.26
C GLN A 67 18.11 -7.77 3.42
N ARG A 68 17.15 -8.33 4.17
CA ARG A 68 17.42 -9.32 5.23
C ARG A 68 18.08 -10.59 4.67
N ARG A 69 17.69 -11.05 3.48
CA ARG A 69 18.33 -12.21 2.82
C ARG A 69 19.77 -11.89 2.42
N VAL A 70 20.03 -10.72 1.82
CA VAL A 70 21.38 -10.27 1.46
C VAL A 70 22.27 -10.17 2.70
N GLN A 71 21.81 -9.47 3.75
CA GLN A 71 22.55 -9.36 5.02
C GLN A 71 22.84 -10.71 5.69
N ARG A 72 22.00 -11.73 5.49
CA ARG A 72 22.27 -13.09 6.00
C ARG A 72 23.31 -13.83 5.15
N GLN A 73 23.31 -13.63 3.84
CA GLN A 73 24.29 -14.26 2.93
C GLN A 73 25.68 -13.66 3.05
N GLU A 74 25.79 -12.38 3.41
CA GLU A 74 27.08 -11.71 3.59
C GLU A 74 27.81 -12.13 4.86
N LYS A 75 27.17 -12.86 5.80
CA LYS A 75 27.85 -13.28 7.03
C LYS A 75 28.89 -14.36 6.75
N LYS A 76 30.17 -14.00 6.91
CA LYS A 76 31.32 -14.92 6.85
C LYS A 76 31.59 -15.50 8.23
N VAL A 77 32.02 -16.77 8.28
CA VAL A 77 32.52 -17.41 9.51
C VAL A 77 34.03 -17.49 9.39
N CYS A 78 34.76 -16.91 10.34
CA CYS A 78 36.21 -17.00 10.36
C CYS A 78 36.65 -18.44 10.68
N SER A 79 37.40 -19.06 9.78
CA SER A 79 38.00 -20.39 9.96
C SER A 79 38.91 -20.51 11.20
N LYS A 80 39.53 -19.40 11.64
CA LYS A 80 40.52 -19.39 12.74
C LYS A 80 39.91 -19.25 14.13
N CYS A 81 38.87 -18.46 14.30
CA CYS A 81 38.26 -18.17 15.62
C CYS A 81 36.77 -18.50 15.69
N ASN A 82 36.20 -19.03 14.61
CA ASN A 82 34.79 -19.39 14.45
C ASN A 82 33.80 -18.25 14.71
N ASN A 83 34.28 -17.00 14.61
CA ASN A 83 33.46 -15.81 14.79
C ASN A 83 32.72 -15.50 13.49
N THR A 84 31.42 -15.28 13.57
CA THR A 84 30.60 -14.82 12.45
C THR A 84 30.65 -13.31 12.35
N TYR A 85 30.95 -12.76 11.17
CA TYR A 85 31.06 -11.32 10.93
C TYR A 85 30.55 -10.96 9.53
N GLU A 86 30.27 -9.68 9.28
CA GLU A 86 29.75 -9.21 7.99
C GLU A 86 30.79 -9.34 6.86
N GLY A 87 30.33 -9.54 5.64
CA GLY A 87 31.15 -9.90 4.49
C GLY A 87 32.06 -8.78 4.00
N ASP A 88 31.74 -7.55 4.39
CA ASP A 88 32.38 -6.31 3.97
C ASP A 88 33.75 -6.10 4.63
N TYR A 89 34.06 -6.87 5.67
CA TYR A 89 35.38 -6.80 6.32
C TYR A 89 36.42 -7.63 5.55
N ASN A 90 37.50 -6.97 5.12
CA ASN A 90 38.67 -7.60 4.48
C ASN A 90 39.51 -8.47 5.45
N SER A 91 39.16 -8.50 6.72
CA SER A 91 39.82 -9.30 7.76
C SER A 91 38.86 -9.52 8.92
N CYS A 92 38.94 -10.67 9.59
CA CYS A 92 38.12 -10.96 10.76
C CYS A 92 38.31 -9.88 11.84
N PRO A 93 37.25 -9.16 12.25
CA PRO A 93 37.36 -8.05 13.21
C PRO A 93 37.75 -8.50 14.62
N ARG A 94 37.60 -9.80 14.94
CA ARG A 94 37.94 -10.34 16.26
C ARG A 94 39.38 -10.81 16.40
N CYS A 95 39.95 -11.42 15.36
CA CYS A 95 41.30 -12.02 15.43
C CYS A 95 42.27 -11.49 14.37
N GLY A 96 41.83 -10.58 13.50
CA GLY A 96 42.65 -9.97 12.43
C GLY A 96 43.00 -10.93 11.28
N ASN A 97 42.48 -12.16 11.27
CA ASN A 97 42.78 -13.12 10.21
C ASN A 97 42.23 -12.65 8.87
N ARG A 98 43.08 -12.62 7.83
CA ARG A 98 42.65 -12.38 6.44
C ARG A 98 42.41 -13.73 5.81
N GLU A 99 41.18 -13.97 5.37
CA GLU A 99 40.76 -15.17 4.63
C GLU A 99 40.48 -14.80 3.19
#